data_AF-A0A1S6IRP2-F1
#
_entry.id   AF-A0A1S6IRP2-F1
#
_cell.length_a   1.000
_cell.length_b   1.000
_cell.length_c   1.000
_cell.angle_alpha   90.00
_cell.angle_beta   90.00
_cell.angle_gamma   90.00
#
_symmetry.space_group_name_H-M   'P 1'
#
loop_
_entity.id
_entity.type
_entity.pdbx_description
1 polymer ?
#
loop_
_entity_poly.entity_id
_entity_poly.type
_entity_poly.pdbx_seq_one_letter_code
_entity_poly.pdbx_strand_id
1 'polypeptide(L)'
;MKFTPVIMGANRGSYGLARAFYEEYGVKSALISPYRTGSVKHSKIINYYKQLQMTDIESMLETMVAIEIQEPETKKIIFGSDDRYVSFLIENRMLFGPNWIVPYPDEQTYEAVTDKTLFYELCEQLDVAYPRTVVLDQMSTFNLTYPVIIKAAQTPEYQNLDFEGKKKVYLCQTQEEAWQNIELIRQAGYTAALIVQEYIPGDDTSLGIVTAYVAKKDGQIKLVSYANVLVDDPTPSAIGNSLAGFVREEESIKEPIQRIVEASGFYGFMTFDVKYDARRCEYIFFEVNGRLGLSNYYVTAAGHNVAWYYIEDFLLENNLSMATFQKEIVYSNLTNHLLCHNLHIPQSDNKQPMVHPLVAPYEKSWRRKLYILMSSINYYRKLWKHASLENIVIKKANSLPKTKQVVNNQTLPLK
;
A
#
# COMPACT_ATOMS: atom_id res chain seq x y z
N MET A 1 10.54 18.41 24.02
CA MET A 1 10.66 19.13 22.74
C MET A 1 9.27 19.27 22.12
N LYS A 2 8.92 20.41 21.52
CA LYS A 2 7.61 20.59 20.84
C LYS A 2 7.76 20.31 19.34
N PHE A 3 6.80 19.58 18.77
CA PHE A 3 6.78 19.30 17.34
C PHE A 3 5.35 19.30 16.79
N THR A 4 5.24 19.48 15.48
CA THR A 4 3.98 19.43 14.73
C THR A 4 4.12 18.42 13.59
N PRO A 5 3.37 17.31 13.60
CA PRO A 5 3.32 16.41 12.45
C PRO A 5 2.52 17.06 11.32
N VAL A 6 3.07 17.05 10.11
CA VAL A 6 2.48 17.62 8.90
C VAL A 6 2.26 16.51 7.88
N ILE A 7 1.03 16.33 7.40
CA ILE A 7 0.68 15.21 6.52
C ILE A 7 0.14 15.77 5.20
N MET A 8 0.80 15.46 4.10
CA MET A 8 0.36 15.78 2.74
C MET A 8 -0.61 14.73 2.23
N GLY A 9 -1.82 15.17 1.89
CA GLY A 9 -2.93 14.38 1.37
C GLY A 9 -3.93 13.94 2.44
N ALA A 10 -5.16 13.70 2.00
CA ALA A 10 -6.32 13.44 2.85
C ALA A 10 -6.91 12.06 2.59
N ASN A 11 -6.21 10.96 2.93
CA ASN A 11 -6.76 9.61 2.78
C ASN A 11 -6.93 8.92 4.15
N ARG A 12 -7.32 7.64 4.15
CA ARG A 12 -7.47 6.85 5.38
C ARG A 12 -6.14 6.69 6.11
N GLY A 13 -5.04 6.54 5.37
CA GLY A 13 -3.69 6.43 5.90
C GLY A 13 -3.24 7.73 6.56
N SER A 14 -3.60 8.89 6.00
CA SER A 14 -3.37 10.20 6.63
C SER A 14 -4.05 10.31 7.99
N TYR A 15 -5.31 9.87 8.09
CA TYR A 15 -5.99 9.82 9.39
C TYR A 15 -5.35 8.81 10.33
N GLY A 16 -4.95 7.63 9.84
CA GLY A 16 -4.25 6.61 10.63
C GLY A 16 -2.97 7.15 11.27
N LEU A 17 -2.15 7.88 10.51
CA LEU A 17 -0.94 8.52 11.02
C LEU A 17 -1.25 9.67 11.98
N ALA A 18 -2.23 10.53 11.67
CA ALA A 18 -2.66 11.58 12.59
C ALA A 18 -3.17 11.01 13.93
N ARG A 19 -3.90 9.91 13.86
CA ARG A 19 -4.37 9.15 15.02
C ARG A 19 -3.21 8.60 15.85
N ALA A 20 -2.22 8.00 15.20
CA ALA A 20 -1.00 7.50 15.84
C ALA A 20 -0.29 8.60 16.64
N PHE A 21 -0.07 9.78 16.03
CA PHE A 21 0.53 10.94 16.72
C PHE A 21 -0.30 11.45 17.90
N TYR A 22 -1.62 11.51 17.74
CA TYR A 22 -2.49 11.99 18.80
C TYR A 22 -2.58 10.99 19.97
N GLU A 23 -2.59 9.69 19.70
CA GLU A 23 -2.63 8.66 20.74
C GLU A 23 -1.29 8.54 21.49
N GLU A 24 -0.16 8.69 20.80
CA GLU A 24 1.18 8.61 21.43
C GLU A 24 1.54 9.88 22.21
N TYR A 25 1.35 11.04 21.57
CA TYR A 25 1.92 12.30 22.04
C TYR A 25 0.88 13.38 22.36
N GLY A 26 -0.41 13.11 22.14
CA GLY A 26 -1.48 14.09 22.36
C GLY A 26 -1.47 15.28 21.38
N VAL A 27 -0.65 15.22 20.32
CA VAL A 27 -0.48 16.33 19.36
C VAL A 27 -1.44 16.20 18.19
N LYS A 28 -1.93 17.33 17.68
CA LYS A 28 -2.71 17.37 16.44
C LYS A 28 -1.80 17.44 15.22
N SER A 29 -2.25 16.90 14.10
CA SER A 29 -1.53 17.00 12.84
C SER A 29 -2.04 18.14 11.97
N ALA A 30 -1.12 18.89 11.38
CA ALA A 30 -1.42 19.76 10.25
C ALA A 30 -1.61 18.88 9.00
N LEU A 31 -2.76 18.99 8.33
CA LEU A 31 -3.05 18.21 7.13
C LEU A 31 -3.22 19.13 5.93
N ILE A 32 -2.35 18.95 4.94
CA ILE A 32 -2.30 19.74 3.70
C ILE A 32 -3.00 18.93 2.61
N SER A 33 -4.07 19.46 2.01
CA SER A 33 -4.77 18.77 0.91
C SER A 33 -5.69 19.72 0.15
N PRO A 34 -5.96 19.50 -1.15
CA PRO A 34 -6.89 20.31 -1.93
C PRO A 34 -8.32 20.22 -1.39
N TYR A 35 -8.66 19.07 -0.80
CA TYR A 35 -10.00 18.78 -0.30
C TYR A 35 -9.98 18.06 1.05
N ARG A 36 -11.01 18.31 1.87
CA ARG A 36 -11.29 17.52 3.07
C ARG A 36 -12.10 16.27 2.68
N THR A 37 -11.42 15.15 2.52
CA THR A 37 -12.12 13.86 2.32
C THR A 37 -12.82 13.42 3.59
N GLY A 38 -13.80 12.53 3.47
CA GLY A 38 -14.56 12.08 4.63
C GLY A 38 -13.71 11.41 5.72
N SER A 39 -12.60 10.75 5.36
CA SER A 39 -11.71 10.08 6.32
C SER A 39 -11.11 11.03 7.35
N VAL A 40 -10.87 12.29 6.96
CA VAL A 40 -10.26 13.33 7.82
C VAL A 40 -11.24 14.43 8.24
N LYS A 41 -12.36 14.57 7.53
CA LYS A 41 -13.35 15.62 7.80
C LYS A 41 -13.94 15.50 9.21
N HIS A 42 -14.18 16.64 9.83
CA HIS A 42 -14.77 16.77 11.17
C HIS A 42 -13.99 16.04 12.29
N SER A 43 -12.73 15.69 12.04
CA SER A 43 -11.83 15.16 13.07
C SER A 43 -11.36 16.30 13.98
N LYS A 44 -11.28 16.03 15.29
CA LYS A 44 -10.74 17.01 16.25
C LYS A 44 -9.21 17.03 16.32
N ILE A 45 -8.57 16.00 15.76
CA ILE A 45 -7.11 15.78 15.85
C ILE A 45 -6.35 16.33 14.62
N ILE A 46 -7.06 17.04 13.74
CA ILE A 46 -6.53 17.56 12.48
C ILE A 46 -6.75 19.07 12.38
N ASN A 47 -5.67 19.79 12.12
CA ASN A 47 -5.68 21.19 11.68
C ASN A 47 -5.51 21.18 10.15
N TYR A 48 -6.52 21.63 9.40
CA TYR A 48 -6.53 21.50 7.94
C TYR A 48 -6.06 22.76 7.22
N TYR A 49 -5.14 22.57 6.28
CA TYR A 49 -4.61 23.58 5.38
C TYR A 49 -5.02 23.23 3.94
N LYS A 50 -5.74 24.13 3.29
CA LYS A 50 -6.18 23.92 1.90
C LYS A 50 -5.04 24.28 0.97
N GLN A 51 -4.65 23.33 0.12
CA GLN A 51 -3.63 23.54 -0.90
C GLN A 51 -4.04 22.86 -2.19
N LEU A 52 -4.27 23.64 -3.25
CA LEU A 52 -4.74 23.09 -4.52
C LEU A 52 -3.59 22.43 -5.30
N GLN A 53 -2.47 23.14 -5.44
CA GLN A 53 -1.29 22.66 -6.14
C GLN A 53 -0.37 21.94 -5.14
N MET A 54 -0.60 20.64 -4.97
CA MET A 54 0.07 19.84 -3.94
C MET A 54 1.55 19.56 -4.22
N THR A 55 1.96 19.66 -5.47
CA THR A 55 3.34 19.39 -5.93
C THR A 55 3.95 20.63 -6.59
N ASP A 56 3.45 21.82 -6.24
CA ASP A 56 4.05 23.10 -6.62
C ASP A 56 4.84 23.65 -5.42
N ILE A 57 6.13 23.91 -5.63
CA ILE A 57 7.05 24.26 -4.54
C ILE A 57 6.75 25.63 -3.95
N GLU A 58 6.46 26.64 -4.77
CA GLU A 58 6.16 27.99 -4.30
C GLU A 58 4.91 27.99 -3.42
N SER A 59 3.84 27.39 -3.92
CA SER A 59 2.59 27.26 -3.15
C SER A 59 2.80 26.43 -1.87
N MET A 60 3.67 25.41 -1.89
CA MET A 60 3.95 24.61 -0.70
C MET A 60 4.67 25.43 0.38
N LEU A 61 5.67 26.23 -0.01
CA LEU A 61 6.40 27.11 0.91
C LEU A 61 5.46 28.13 1.56
N GLU A 62 4.50 28.70 0.83
CA GLU A 62 3.46 29.56 1.41
C GLU A 62 2.64 28.84 2.49
N THR A 63 2.25 27.59 2.23
CA THR A 63 1.51 26.77 3.20
C THR A 63 2.37 26.46 4.43
N MET A 64 3.66 26.18 4.23
CA MET A 64 4.62 25.94 5.31
C MET A 64 4.77 27.18 6.20
N VAL A 65 4.87 28.37 5.61
CA VAL A 65 4.89 29.65 6.37
C VAL A 65 3.61 29.82 7.17
N ALA A 66 2.44 29.52 6.59
CA ALA A 66 1.17 29.58 7.31
C ALA A 66 1.13 28.62 8.53
N ILE A 67 1.71 27.42 8.39
CA ILE A 67 1.84 26.45 9.48
C ILE A 67 2.80 26.98 10.56
N GLU A 68 3.94 27.57 10.18
CA GLU A 68 4.91 28.13 11.12
C GLU A 68 4.33 29.29 11.94
N ILE A 69 3.50 30.13 11.33
CA ILE A 69 2.80 31.23 12.03
C ILE A 69 1.81 30.67 13.07
N GLN A 70 1.08 29.61 12.75
CA GLN A 70 0.11 29.01 13.67
C GLN A 70 0.75 28.16 14.78
N GLU A 71 1.90 27.55 14.48
CA GLU A 71 2.62 26.65 15.39
C GLU A 71 4.07 27.14 15.56
N PRO A 72 4.31 28.31 16.16
CA PRO A 72 5.64 28.89 16.28
C PRO A 72 6.54 28.04 17.18
N GLU A 73 7.85 28.10 16.93
CA GLU A 73 8.89 27.45 17.76
C GLU A 73 8.78 25.91 17.90
N THR A 74 8.00 25.25 17.04
CA THR A 74 7.97 23.79 16.94
C THR A 74 8.84 23.29 15.78
N LYS A 75 9.47 22.12 15.92
CA LYS A 75 9.94 21.37 14.75
C LYS A 75 8.74 20.81 13.99
N LYS A 76 8.81 20.75 12.66
CA LYS A 76 7.79 20.18 11.79
C LYS A 76 8.37 18.93 11.18
N ILE A 77 7.62 17.84 11.18
CA ILE A 77 7.99 16.62 10.48
C ILE A 77 6.91 16.34 9.45
N ILE A 78 7.30 16.30 8.17
CA ILE A 78 6.36 16.28 7.04
C ILE A 78 6.36 14.94 6.31
N PHE A 79 5.17 14.42 6.04
CA PHE A 79 4.95 13.10 5.46
C PHE A 79 4.12 13.16 4.18
N GLY A 80 4.47 12.33 3.20
CA GLY A 80 3.64 12.05 2.03
C GLY A 80 2.66 10.89 2.30
N SER A 81 1.37 11.07 2.02
CA SER A 81 0.39 9.98 2.12
C SER A 81 0.30 9.08 0.89
N ASP A 82 0.98 9.44 -0.20
CA ASP A 82 1.21 8.64 -1.39
C ASP A 82 2.63 8.92 -1.94
N ASP A 83 3.11 8.08 -2.87
CA ASP A 83 4.50 8.11 -3.33
C ASP A 83 4.86 9.40 -4.06
N ARG A 84 3.89 10.05 -4.74
CA ARG A 84 4.14 11.32 -5.44
C ARG A 84 4.48 12.44 -4.45
N TYR A 85 3.81 12.45 -3.30
CA TYR A 85 4.10 13.41 -2.25
C TYR A 85 5.42 13.11 -1.55
N VAL A 86 5.80 11.83 -1.44
CA VAL A 86 7.11 11.47 -0.88
C VAL A 86 8.24 11.92 -1.82
N SER A 87 8.17 11.61 -3.12
CA SER A 87 9.14 12.07 -4.11
C SER A 87 9.27 13.59 -4.11
N PHE A 88 8.15 14.32 -4.16
CA PHE A 88 8.14 15.78 -4.07
C PHE A 88 8.85 16.32 -2.81
N LEU A 89 8.64 15.67 -1.65
CA LEU A 89 9.30 16.07 -0.41
C LEU A 89 10.80 15.78 -0.42
N ILE A 90 11.22 14.66 -1.00
CA ILE A 90 12.64 14.28 -1.12
C ILE A 90 13.36 15.25 -2.05
N GLU A 91 12.82 15.47 -3.25
CA GLU A 91 13.36 16.37 -4.28
C GLU A 91 13.57 17.80 -3.76
N ASN A 92 12.60 18.32 -2.99
CA ASN A 92 12.59 19.71 -2.55
C ASN A 92 13.12 19.92 -1.12
N ARG A 93 13.64 18.87 -0.45
CA ARG A 93 13.97 18.92 0.98
C ARG A 93 14.95 20.03 1.36
N MET A 94 15.85 20.41 0.45
CA MET A 94 16.87 21.44 0.65
C MET A 94 16.30 22.87 0.66
N LEU A 95 15.08 23.05 0.14
CA LEU A 95 14.38 24.35 0.12
C LEU A 95 13.59 24.59 1.42
N PHE A 96 13.40 23.55 2.23
CA PHE A 96 12.66 23.66 3.47
C PHE A 96 13.54 24.27 4.57
N GLY A 97 12.93 25.11 5.42
CA GLY A 97 13.64 25.75 6.53
C GLY A 97 14.20 24.72 7.53
N PRO A 98 15.19 25.10 8.36
CA PRO A 98 15.89 24.18 9.28
C PRO A 98 15.02 23.55 10.38
N ASN A 99 13.76 23.97 10.49
CA ASN A 99 12.78 23.41 11.41
C ASN A 99 11.90 22.33 10.76
N TRP A 100 12.03 22.08 9.46
CA TRP A 100 11.29 21.06 8.72
C TRP A 100 12.13 19.82 8.50
N ILE A 101 11.57 18.68 8.91
CA ILE A 101 12.20 17.38 8.84
C ILE A 101 11.44 16.55 7.80
N VAL A 102 12.17 16.07 6.80
CA VAL A 102 11.69 15.14 5.78
C VAL A 102 12.23 13.76 6.15
N PRO A 103 11.41 12.85 6.70
CA PRO A 103 11.87 11.61 7.31
C PRO A 103 11.96 10.47 6.30
N TYR A 104 12.67 10.73 5.20
CA TYR A 104 12.86 9.81 4.08
C TYR A 104 14.34 9.78 3.65
N PRO A 105 14.80 8.67 3.04
CA PRO A 105 16.13 8.59 2.45
C PRO A 105 16.30 9.58 1.28
N ASP A 106 17.50 9.65 0.72
CA ASP A 106 17.71 10.37 -0.53
C ASP A 106 16.94 9.71 -1.71
N GLU A 107 16.84 10.45 -2.81
CA GLU A 107 16.08 10.07 -4.00
C GLU A 107 16.56 8.75 -4.58
N GLN A 108 17.87 8.58 -4.75
CA GLN A 108 18.46 7.36 -5.29
C GLN A 108 18.10 6.13 -4.46
N THR A 109 18.26 6.21 -3.13
CA THR A 109 17.92 5.12 -2.21
C THR A 109 16.42 4.83 -2.18
N TYR A 110 15.59 5.87 -2.28
CA TYR A 110 14.13 5.72 -2.32
C TYR A 110 13.64 5.04 -3.60
N GLU A 111 14.14 5.47 -4.75
CA GLU A 111 13.77 4.94 -6.06
C GLU A 111 14.28 3.51 -6.28
N ALA A 112 15.46 3.17 -5.75
CA ALA A 112 16.05 1.83 -5.87
C ALA A 112 15.11 0.70 -5.40
N VAL A 113 14.19 0.99 -4.47
CA VAL A 113 13.21 0.02 -3.99
C VAL A 113 11.78 0.31 -4.47
N THR A 114 11.39 1.57 -4.69
CA THR A 114 9.99 1.91 -5.03
C THR A 114 9.69 1.87 -6.52
N ASP A 115 10.71 1.97 -7.39
CA ASP A 115 10.52 1.66 -8.80
C ASP A 115 10.36 0.14 -8.97
N LYS A 116 9.27 -0.28 -9.61
CA LYS A 116 8.95 -1.71 -9.72
C LYS A 116 9.99 -2.49 -10.53
N THR A 117 10.64 -1.86 -11.51
CA THR A 117 11.65 -2.52 -12.33
C THR A 117 12.91 -2.75 -11.51
N LEU A 118 13.41 -1.69 -10.86
CA LEU A 118 14.56 -1.78 -9.96
C LEU A 118 14.32 -2.74 -8.80
N PHE A 119 13.12 -2.74 -8.23
CA PHE A 119 12.73 -3.67 -7.18
C PHE A 119 12.81 -5.14 -7.62
N TYR A 120 12.37 -5.46 -8.84
CA TYR A 120 12.46 -6.85 -9.34
C TYR A 120 13.88 -7.25 -9.70
N GLU A 121 14.69 -6.34 -10.23
CA GLU A 121 16.13 -6.57 -10.42
C GLU A 121 16.82 -6.85 -9.08
N LEU A 122 16.47 -6.09 -8.04
CA LEU A 122 16.97 -6.31 -6.68
C LEU A 122 16.52 -7.67 -6.13
N CYS A 123 15.24 -8.03 -6.29
CA CYS A 123 14.72 -9.33 -5.87
C CYS A 123 15.44 -10.50 -6.56
N GLU A 124 15.68 -10.41 -7.87
CA GLU A 124 16.44 -11.42 -8.64
C GLU A 124 17.88 -11.55 -8.12
N GLN A 125 18.58 -10.42 -7.88
CA GLN A 125 19.95 -10.42 -7.36
C GLN A 125 20.06 -11.04 -5.96
N LEU A 126 19.01 -10.87 -5.15
CA LEU A 126 18.99 -11.31 -3.76
C LEU A 126 18.37 -12.68 -3.56
N ASP A 127 17.88 -13.35 -4.60
CA ASP A 127 17.09 -14.59 -4.51
C ASP A 127 15.86 -14.42 -3.61
N VAL A 128 15.15 -13.31 -3.78
CA VAL A 128 13.85 -13.04 -3.16
C VAL A 128 12.76 -13.29 -4.18
N ALA A 129 11.82 -14.17 -3.86
CA ALA A 129 10.78 -14.57 -4.81
C ALA A 129 9.88 -13.38 -5.22
N TYR A 130 9.76 -13.17 -6.53
CA TYR A 130 8.89 -12.17 -7.15
C TYR A 130 8.15 -12.79 -8.34
N PRO A 131 7.07 -12.17 -8.87
CA PRO A 131 6.37 -12.70 -10.02
C PRO A 131 7.29 -12.65 -11.26
N ARG A 132 7.38 -13.74 -12.02
CA ARG A 132 8.06 -13.72 -13.33
C ARG A 132 7.49 -12.58 -14.17
N THR A 133 8.37 -11.68 -14.58
CA THR A 133 8.00 -10.37 -15.11
C THR A 133 8.74 -10.10 -16.42
N VAL A 134 8.02 -9.52 -17.38
CA VAL A 134 8.57 -8.91 -18.59
C VAL A 134 8.19 -7.44 -18.60
N VAL A 135 9.20 -6.58 -18.73
CA VAL A 135 9.00 -5.14 -18.95
C VAL A 135 8.79 -4.92 -20.44
N LEU A 136 7.62 -4.41 -20.81
CA LEU A 136 7.25 -4.11 -22.18
C LEU A 136 7.45 -2.62 -22.49
N ASP A 137 8.44 -2.35 -23.34
CA ASP A 137 8.51 -1.11 -24.10
C ASP A 137 7.56 -1.17 -25.34
N GLN A 138 7.64 -0.18 -26.22
CA GLN A 138 6.73 -0.06 -27.37
C GLN A 138 6.90 -1.16 -28.44
N MET A 139 8.07 -1.82 -28.49
CA MET A 139 8.44 -2.75 -29.57
C MET A 139 8.63 -4.19 -29.07
N SER A 140 8.52 -4.42 -27.77
CA SER A 140 8.77 -5.71 -27.14
C SER A 140 7.61 -6.68 -27.33
N THR A 141 7.93 -7.97 -27.42
CA THR A 141 6.98 -9.08 -27.24
C THR A 141 7.27 -9.78 -25.92
N PHE A 142 6.34 -10.59 -25.43
CA PHE A 142 6.54 -11.35 -24.20
C PHE A 142 6.04 -12.79 -24.37
N ASN A 143 6.66 -13.72 -23.63
CA ASN A 143 6.26 -15.11 -23.59
C ASN A 143 6.10 -15.54 -22.12
N LEU A 144 4.86 -15.54 -21.64
CA LEU A 144 4.49 -15.94 -20.29
C LEU A 144 3.31 -16.90 -20.34
N THR A 145 3.22 -17.78 -19.34
CA THR A 145 2.07 -18.67 -19.20
C THR A 145 0.85 -17.88 -18.73
N TYR A 146 -0.28 -18.07 -19.41
CA TYR A 146 -1.55 -17.45 -19.06
C TYR A 146 -2.23 -18.16 -17.87
N PRO A 147 -2.99 -17.43 -17.02
CA PRO A 147 -3.27 -16.00 -17.13
C PRO A 147 -2.08 -15.10 -16.75
N VAL A 148 -2.05 -13.91 -17.34
CA VAL A 148 -1.05 -12.87 -17.06
C VAL A 148 -1.71 -11.63 -16.47
N ILE A 149 -0.92 -10.88 -15.72
CA ILE A 149 -1.27 -9.58 -15.17
C ILE A 149 -0.55 -8.49 -15.97
N ILE A 150 -1.28 -7.44 -16.36
CA ILE A 150 -0.71 -6.24 -17.00
C ILE A 150 -0.98 -5.03 -16.12
N LYS A 151 0.07 -4.27 -15.81
CA LYS A 151 0.00 -3.04 -15.02
C LYS A 151 1.01 -2.00 -15.51
N ALA A 152 0.75 -0.73 -15.22
CA ALA A 152 1.70 0.35 -15.46
C ALA A 152 2.93 0.22 -14.55
N ALA A 153 4.14 0.38 -15.10
CA ALA A 153 5.35 0.48 -14.29
C ALA A 153 5.27 1.75 -13.43
N GLN A 154 5.07 2.89 -14.08
CA GLN A 154 4.91 4.20 -13.45
C GLN A 154 3.45 4.50 -13.13
N THR A 155 3.12 4.44 -11.84
CA THR A 155 1.77 4.69 -11.34
C THR A 155 1.30 6.15 -11.46
N PRO A 156 2.13 7.18 -11.20
CA PRO A 156 1.69 8.58 -11.31
C PRO A 156 1.22 8.97 -12.72
N GLU A 157 1.98 8.61 -13.76
CA GLU A 157 1.62 8.87 -15.15
C GLU A 157 0.31 8.19 -15.54
N TYR A 158 0.16 6.91 -15.18
CA TYR A 158 -1.05 6.15 -15.47
C TYR A 158 -2.28 6.70 -14.75
N GLN A 159 -2.11 7.19 -13.51
CA GLN A 159 -3.21 7.75 -12.73
C GLN A 159 -3.83 8.99 -13.38
N ASN A 160 -3.04 9.79 -14.10
CA ASN A 160 -3.50 11.02 -14.74
C ASN A 160 -4.33 10.81 -16.02
N LEU A 161 -4.31 9.61 -16.60
CA LEU A 161 -5.10 9.28 -17.80
C LEU A 161 -6.57 9.03 -17.47
N ASP A 162 -7.50 9.39 -18.36
CA ASP A 162 -8.92 9.04 -18.21
C ASP A 162 -9.43 8.38 -19.49
N PHE A 163 -9.92 7.15 -19.38
CA PHE A 163 -10.39 6.36 -20.50
C PHE A 163 -11.34 5.24 -20.06
N GLU A 164 -12.25 4.84 -20.95
CA GLU A 164 -13.18 3.75 -20.69
C GLU A 164 -12.43 2.42 -20.52
N GLY A 165 -12.82 1.64 -19.51
CA GLY A 165 -12.16 0.37 -19.20
C GLY A 165 -10.83 0.49 -18.46
N LYS A 166 -10.45 1.68 -17.98
CA LYS A 166 -9.28 1.89 -17.10
C LYS A 166 -9.36 1.02 -15.85
N LYS A 167 -8.29 0.27 -15.57
CA LYS A 167 -8.14 -0.59 -14.38
C LYS A 167 -6.73 -0.44 -13.83
N LYS A 168 -6.56 -0.51 -12.49
CA LYS A 168 -5.20 -0.53 -11.91
C LYS A 168 -4.39 -1.74 -12.38
N VAL A 169 -5.07 -2.88 -12.55
CA VAL A 169 -4.50 -4.17 -12.90
C VAL A 169 -5.42 -4.88 -13.90
N TYR A 170 -4.85 -5.39 -15.00
CA TYR A 170 -5.57 -6.15 -16.02
C TYR A 170 -5.20 -7.62 -15.93
N LEU A 171 -6.19 -8.47 -15.67
CA LEU A 171 -6.05 -9.93 -15.73
C LEU A 171 -6.47 -10.43 -17.11
N CYS A 172 -5.52 -11.01 -17.82
CA CYS A 172 -5.68 -11.48 -19.20
C CYS A 172 -5.52 -13.00 -19.25
N GLN A 173 -6.54 -13.71 -19.73
CA GLN A 173 -6.57 -15.17 -19.82
C GLN A 173 -5.93 -15.71 -21.10
N THR A 174 -5.81 -14.87 -22.12
CA THR A 174 -5.22 -15.24 -23.41
C THR A 174 -4.32 -14.14 -23.94
N GLN A 175 -3.55 -14.46 -24.97
CA GLN A 175 -2.67 -13.53 -25.65
C GLN A 175 -3.45 -12.40 -26.33
N GLU A 176 -4.59 -12.71 -26.92
CA GLU A 176 -5.47 -11.73 -27.56
C GLU A 176 -6.01 -10.72 -26.54
N GLU A 177 -6.50 -11.19 -25.38
CA GLU A 177 -6.93 -10.30 -24.30
C GLU A 177 -5.78 -9.40 -23.81
N ALA A 178 -4.57 -9.94 -23.71
CA ALA A 178 -3.41 -9.17 -23.27
C ALA A 178 -3.07 -8.02 -24.22
N TRP A 179 -2.95 -8.31 -25.52
CA TRP A 179 -2.63 -7.29 -26.52
C TRP A 179 -3.74 -6.27 -26.69
N GLN A 180 -5.02 -6.65 -26.58
CA GLN A 180 -6.14 -5.72 -26.57
C GLN A 180 -6.05 -4.71 -25.42
N ASN A 181 -5.72 -5.18 -24.20
CA ASN A 181 -5.57 -4.28 -23.05
C ASN A 181 -4.32 -3.41 -23.15
N ILE A 182 -3.20 -3.93 -23.69
CA ILE A 182 -2.00 -3.13 -23.95
C ILE A 182 -2.32 -2.00 -24.92
N GLU A 183 -2.96 -2.32 -26.05
CA GLU A 183 -3.33 -1.34 -27.07
C GLU A 183 -4.28 -0.28 -26.51
N LEU A 184 -5.28 -0.68 -25.71
CA LEU A 184 -6.17 0.24 -25.01
C LEU A 184 -5.39 1.25 -24.14
N ILE A 185 -4.41 0.78 -23.38
CA ILE A 185 -3.59 1.64 -22.51
C ILE A 185 -2.71 2.58 -23.35
N ARG A 186 -2.13 2.10 -24.46
CA ARG A 186 -1.30 2.91 -25.36
C ARG A 186 -2.12 3.98 -26.09
N GLN A 187 -3.30 3.64 -26.59
CA GLN A 187 -4.22 4.57 -27.25
C GLN A 187 -4.72 5.67 -26.29
N ALA A 188 -4.81 5.36 -25.00
CA ALA A 188 -5.11 6.35 -23.96
C ALA A 188 -3.95 7.32 -23.67
N GLY A 189 -2.80 7.16 -24.33
CA GLY A 189 -1.65 8.08 -24.23
C GLY A 189 -0.58 7.66 -23.22
N TYR A 190 -0.62 6.44 -22.67
CA TYR A 190 0.45 5.96 -21.78
C TYR A 190 1.69 5.60 -22.58
N THR A 191 2.81 6.29 -22.36
CA THR A 191 4.06 6.12 -23.13
C THR A 191 5.15 5.35 -22.37
N ALA A 192 5.12 5.35 -21.04
CA ALA A 192 6.10 4.64 -20.20
C ALA A 192 5.98 3.11 -20.28
N ALA A 193 6.91 2.39 -19.66
CA ALA A 193 6.93 0.93 -19.71
C ALA A 193 5.68 0.28 -19.06
N LEU A 194 5.20 -0.81 -19.66
CA LEU A 194 4.20 -1.69 -19.05
C LEU A 194 4.89 -2.89 -18.43
N ILE A 195 4.31 -3.44 -17.38
CA ILE A 195 4.78 -4.66 -16.74
C ILE A 195 3.77 -5.76 -17.05
N VAL A 196 4.26 -6.86 -17.64
CA VAL A 196 3.49 -8.10 -17.81
C VAL A 196 4.06 -9.16 -16.88
N GLN A 197 3.22 -9.73 -16.03
CA GLN A 197 3.63 -10.66 -14.99
C GLN A 197 2.84 -11.95 -15.07
N GLU A 198 3.44 -13.04 -14.62
CA GLU A 198 2.67 -14.24 -14.32
C GLU A 198 1.59 -13.96 -13.26
N TYR A 199 0.48 -14.67 -13.34
CA TYR A 199 -0.52 -14.67 -12.28
C TYR A 199 -0.11 -15.61 -11.14
N ILE A 200 -0.07 -15.09 -9.92
CA ILE A 200 0.09 -15.89 -8.70
C ILE A 200 -1.30 -16.26 -8.16
N PRO A 201 -1.66 -17.57 -8.11
CA PRO A 201 -2.96 -18.04 -7.66
C PRO A 201 -3.15 -17.86 -6.16
N GLY A 202 -4.40 -18.02 -5.70
CA GLY A 202 -4.80 -17.84 -4.30
C GLY A 202 -5.82 -16.71 -4.15
N ASP A 203 -6.66 -16.83 -3.14
CA ASP A 203 -7.67 -15.85 -2.79
C ASP A 203 -7.06 -14.64 -2.05
N ASP A 204 -7.92 -13.72 -1.60
CA ASP A 204 -7.49 -12.55 -0.83
C ASP A 204 -6.76 -12.98 0.46
N THR A 205 -7.05 -14.16 1.02
CA THR A 205 -6.42 -14.67 2.25
C THR A 205 -4.99 -15.16 2.06
N SER A 206 -4.54 -15.25 0.81
CA SER A 206 -3.15 -15.49 0.46
C SER A 206 -2.32 -14.20 0.38
N LEU A 207 -2.98 -13.02 0.35
CA LEU A 207 -2.29 -11.73 0.32
C LEU A 207 -1.84 -11.30 1.72
N GLY A 208 -0.68 -10.66 1.80
CA GLY A 208 -0.15 -10.10 3.02
C GLY A 208 0.34 -8.67 2.82
N ILE A 209 0.23 -7.86 3.86
CA ILE A 209 0.83 -6.53 3.93
C ILE A 209 1.86 -6.57 5.05
N VAL A 210 3.12 -6.30 4.73
CA VAL A 210 4.18 -6.18 5.72
C VAL A 210 4.56 -4.71 5.88
N THR A 211 4.50 -4.18 7.10
CA THR A 211 5.09 -2.87 7.42
C THR A 211 6.38 -3.10 8.19
N ALA A 212 7.50 -2.66 7.64
CA ALA A 212 8.80 -2.66 8.29
C ALA A 212 9.25 -1.24 8.65
N TYR A 213 10.07 -1.13 9.69
CA TYR A 213 10.79 0.10 10.01
C TYR A 213 12.28 -0.19 10.12
N VAL A 214 13.09 0.59 9.40
CA VAL A 214 14.56 0.52 9.44
C VAL A 214 15.08 1.80 10.06
N ALA A 215 15.88 1.70 11.13
CA ALA A 215 16.43 2.88 11.79
C ALA A 215 17.52 3.53 10.93
N LYS A 216 17.48 4.85 10.82
CA LYS A 216 18.43 5.64 10.01
C LYS A 216 19.87 5.49 10.49
N LYS A 217 20.07 5.39 11.80
CA LYS A 217 21.40 5.48 12.40
C LYS A 217 22.26 4.24 12.21
N ASP A 218 21.67 3.05 12.27
CA ASP A 218 22.38 1.78 12.16
C ASP A 218 21.96 0.95 10.94
N GLY A 219 20.95 1.40 10.17
CA GLY A 219 20.47 0.69 8.99
C GLY A 219 19.79 -0.64 9.32
N GLN A 220 19.42 -0.88 10.59
CA GLN A 220 18.83 -2.15 11.01
C GLN A 220 17.32 -2.08 11.10
N ILE A 221 16.67 -3.20 10.76
CA ILE A 221 15.24 -3.40 10.97
C ILE A 221 14.95 -3.35 12.48
N LYS A 222 13.98 -2.51 12.86
CA LYS A 222 13.48 -2.37 14.23
C LYS A 222 12.03 -2.80 14.40
N LEU A 223 11.32 -2.99 13.30
CA LEU A 223 9.95 -3.46 13.29
C LEU A 223 9.71 -4.26 12.02
N VAL A 224 9.03 -5.40 12.17
CA VAL A 224 8.34 -6.09 11.08
C VAL A 224 6.97 -6.45 11.59
N SER A 225 5.93 -5.91 10.95
CA SER A 225 4.54 -6.16 11.31
C SER A 225 3.82 -6.72 10.08
N TYR A 226 3.25 -7.92 10.21
CA TYR A 226 2.55 -8.60 9.14
C TYR A 226 1.05 -8.61 9.38
N ALA A 227 0.27 -8.31 8.34
CA ALA A 227 -1.16 -8.54 8.34
C ALA A 227 -1.56 -9.38 7.12
N ASN A 228 -2.20 -10.51 7.39
CA ASN A 228 -2.87 -11.29 6.35
C ASN A 228 -4.12 -10.54 5.89
N VAL A 229 -4.27 -10.31 4.60
CA VAL A 229 -5.46 -9.65 4.06
C VAL A 229 -6.63 -10.60 4.19
N LEU A 230 -7.77 -10.08 4.64
CA LEU A 230 -9.01 -10.84 4.77
C LEU A 230 -9.99 -10.46 3.64
N VAL A 231 -10.06 -9.17 3.33
CA VAL A 231 -10.93 -8.65 2.28
C VAL A 231 -10.20 -7.53 1.56
N ASP A 232 -10.03 -7.66 0.25
CA ASP A 232 -9.54 -6.59 -0.62
C ASP A 232 -10.70 -5.74 -1.20
N ASP A 233 -10.45 -4.51 -1.65
CA ASP A 233 -11.47 -3.69 -2.32
C ASP A 233 -11.64 -4.13 -3.78
N PRO A 234 -12.76 -4.77 -4.17
CA PRO A 234 -12.92 -5.31 -5.52
C PRO A 234 -13.23 -4.22 -6.57
N THR A 235 -13.34 -2.94 -6.17
CA THR A 235 -13.59 -1.85 -7.12
C THR A 235 -12.42 -1.75 -8.11
N PRO A 236 -12.63 -1.66 -9.44
CA PRO A 236 -11.54 -1.68 -10.44
C PRO A 236 -10.42 -0.66 -10.25
N SER A 237 -10.74 0.51 -9.67
CA SER A 237 -9.78 1.57 -9.35
C SER A 237 -9.09 1.39 -7.99
N ALA A 238 -9.52 0.44 -7.17
CA ALA A 238 -9.08 0.25 -5.79
C ALA A 238 -8.53 -1.15 -5.47
N ILE A 239 -8.46 -2.06 -6.45
CA ILE A 239 -7.83 -3.38 -6.32
C ILE A 239 -6.43 -3.24 -5.68
N GLY A 240 -6.13 -4.10 -4.70
CA GLY A 240 -4.94 -4.08 -3.85
C GLY A 240 -5.07 -3.20 -2.60
N ASN A 241 -6.22 -2.57 -2.35
CA ASN A 241 -6.45 -1.87 -1.09
C ASN A 241 -7.21 -2.74 -0.09
N SER A 242 -6.47 -3.31 0.88
CA SER A 242 -7.07 -4.09 1.96
C SER A 242 -8.12 -3.30 2.76
N LEU A 243 -9.32 -3.86 2.87
CA LEU A 243 -10.42 -3.36 3.69
C LEU A 243 -10.40 -3.95 5.10
N ALA A 244 -9.95 -5.19 5.23
CA ALA A 244 -9.75 -5.86 6.50
C ALA A 244 -8.52 -6.79 6.45
N GLY A 245 -7.88 -6.99 7.59
CA GLY A 245 -6.73 -7.86 7.73
C GLY A 245 -6.53 -8.38 9.15
N PHE A 246 -5.89 -9.54 9.26
CA PHE A 246 -5.55 -10.22 10.50
C PHE A 246 -4.06 -10.08 10.77
N VAL A 247 -3.71 -9.39 11.87
CA VAL A 247 -2.33 -9.23 12.31
C VAL A 247 -1.91 -10.46 13.09
N ARG A 248 -0.83 -11.10 12.67
CA ARG A 248 -0.24 -12.29 13.29
C ARG A 248 1.27 -12.32 13.08
N GLU A 249 1.97 -13.18 13.81
CA GLU A 249 3.36 -13.47 13.49
C GLU A 249 3.47 -14.21 12.16
N GLU A 250 4.49 -13.84 11.40
CA GLU A 250 4.90 -14.50 10.17
C GLU A 250 6.42 -14.39 10.07
N GLU A 251 7.12 -15.45 10.44
CA GLU A 251 8.59 -15.45 10.47
C GLU A 251 9.19 -15.57 9.07
N SER A 252 8.49 -16.23 8.14
CA SER A 252 9.03 -16.54 6.81
C SER A 252 9.30 -15.30 5.95
N ILE A 253 8.70 -14.15 6.28
CA ILE A 253 8.89 -12.90 5.56
C ILE A 253 10.08 -12.07 6.06
N LYS A 254 10.66 -12.39 7.23
CA LYS A 254 11.69 -11.53 7.85
C LYS A 254 13.01 -11.59 7.11
N GLU A 255 13.44 -12.78 6.72
CA GLU A 255 14.73 -13.01 6.06
C GLU A 255 14.81 -12.38 4.65
N PRO A 256 13.78 -12.51 3.78
CA PRO A 256 13.75 -11.76 2.52
C PRO A 256 13.78 -10.24 2.69
N ILE A 257 13.04 -9.71 3.68
CA ILE A 257 13.04 -8.26 3.96
C ILE A 257 14.40 -7.80 4.46
N GLN A 258 15.07 -8.59 5.30
CA GLN A 258 16.42 -8.28 5.76
C GLN A 258 17.40 -8.17 4.59
N ARG A 259 17.39 -9.13 3.65
CA ARG A 259 18.21 -9.07 2.44
C ARG A 259 17.95 -7.79 1.62
N ILE A 260 16.68 -7.43 1.40
CA ILE A 260 16.30 -6.21 0.66
C ILE A 260 16.82 -4.95 1.37
N VAL A 261 16.66 -4.85 2.68
CA VAL A 261 17.09 -3.68 3.47
C VAL A 261 18.61 -3.55 3.45
N GLU A 262 19.34 -4.63 3.69
CA GLU A 262 20.81 -4.63 3.73
C GLU A 262 21.41 -4.23 2.37
N ALA A 263 20.82 -4.70 1.27
CA ALA A 263 21.30 -4.40 -0.08
C ALA A 263 20.95 -2.98 -0.56
N SER A 264 19.77 -2.46 -0.17
CA SER A 264 19.30 -1.16 -0.63
C SER A 264 19.82 0.03 0.19
N GLY A 265 20.20 -0.20 1.46
CA GLY A 265 20.54 0.88 2.38
C GLY A 265 19.34 1.76 2.78
N PHE A 266 18.11 1.30 2.49
CA PHE A 266 16.89 2.05 2.79
C PHE A 266 16.70 2.23 4.29
N TYR A 267 16.26 3.42 4.72
CA TYR A 267 15.84 3.69 6.10
C TYR A 267 14.46 4.36 6.17
N GLY A 268 13.78 4.20 7.30
CA GLY A 268 12.40 4.65 7.50
C GLY A 268 11.38 3.53 7.34
N PHE A 269 10.11 3.90 7.10
CA PHE A 269 9.04 2.91 6.91
C PHE A 269 9.02 2.37 5.48
N MET A 270 8.88 1.06 5.37
CA MET A 270 8.64 0.34 4.12
C MET A 270 7.36 -0.48 4.26
N THR A 271 6.49 -0.47 3.26
CA THR A 271 5.31 -1.34 3.21
C THR A 271 5.42 -2.25 2.00
N PHE A 272 5.44 -3.57 2.21
CA PHE A 272 5.52 -4.58 1.17
C PHE A 272 4.14 -5.21 0.94
N ASP A 273 3.77 -5.35 -0.33
CA ASP A 273 2.65 -6.19 -0.74
C ASP A 273 3.20 -7.56 -1.15
N VAL A 274 2.75 -8.60 -0.46
CA VAL A 274 3.19 -9.99 -0.69
C VAL A 274 2.00 -10.90 -0.95
N LYS A 275 2.24 -12.03 -1.61
CA LYS A 275 1.27 -13.11 -1.71
C LYS A 275 1.93 -14.45 -1.47
N TYR A 276 1.34 -15.29 -0.63
CA TYR A 276 1.81 -16.65 -0.42
C TYR A 276 1.44 -17.52 -1.64
N ASP A 277 2.43 -18.11 -2.30
CA ASP A 277 2.21 -19.09 -3.38
C ASP A 277 2.32 -20.50 -2.82
N ALA A 278 1.17 -21.14 -2.58
CA ALA A 278 1.11 -22.50 -2.05
C ALA A 278 1.83 -23.55 -2.92
N ARG A 279 2.04 -23.29 -4.21
CA ARG A 279 2.78 -24.20 -5.11
C ARG A 279 4.29 -24.18 -4.85
N ARG A 280 4.80 -23.05 -4.36
CA ARG A 280 6.21 -22.80 -4.07
C ARG A 280 6.52 -22.83 -2.57
N CYS A 281 5.50 -22.77 -1.74
CA CYS A 281 5.59 -22.71 -0.27
C CYS A 281 6.40 -21.50 0.22
N GLU A 282 6.26 -20.36 -0.47
CA GLU A 282 6.98 -19.12 -0.16
C GLU A 282 6.13 -17.89 -0.44
N TYR A 283 6.53 -16.74 0.12
CA TYR A 283 5.92 -15.45 -0.17
C TYR A 283 6.55 -14.80 -1.40
N ILE A 284 5.71 -14.38 -2.32
CA ILE A 284 6.06 -13.66 -3.54
C ILE A 284 5.89 -12.16 -3.30
N PHE A 285 6.95 -11.38 -3.50
CA PHE A 285 6.98 -9.93 -3.28
C PHE A 285 6.54 -9.17 -4.54
N PHE A 286 5.45 -8.39 -4.44
CA PHE A 286 4.85 -7.70 -5.58
C PHE A 286 5.36 -6.29 -5.76
N GLU A 287 5.41 -5.52 -4.68
CA GLU A 287 5.88 -4.15 -4.67
C GLU A 287 6.25 -3.74 -3.25
N VAL A 288 7.01 -2.65 -3.15
CA VAL A 288 7.29 -1.96 -1.90
C VAL A 288 7.02 -0.47 -2.06
N ASN A 289 6.40 0.12 -1.04
CA ASN A 289 6.24 1.55 -0.91
C ASN A 289 7.19 2.03 0.20
N GLY A 290 8.00 3.04 -0.07
CA GLY A 290 8.95 3.64 0.89
C GLY A 290 8.27 4.52 1.95
N ARG A 291 7.06 4.15 2.36
CA ARG A 291 6.23 4.87 3.32
C ARG A 291 5.22 3.93 3.96
N LEU A 292 4.46 4.48 4.91
CA LEU A 292 3.28 3.84 5.46
C LEU A 292 2.18 3.67 4.39
N GLY A 293 1.58 2.47 4.35
CA GLY A 293 0.43 2.16 3.51
C GLY A 293 -0.90 2.80 3.97
N LEU A 294 -1.94 2.63 3.17
CA LEU A 294 -3.29 3.17 3.46
C LEU A 294 -3.90 2.60 4.76
N SER A 295 -3.55 1.35 5.10
CA SER A 295 -4.03 0.62 6.28
C SER A 295 -3.07 0.67 7.47
N ASN A 296 -2.09 1.59 7.47
CA ASN A 296 -0.98 1.64 8.46
C ASN A 296 -1.38 1.56 9.94
N TYR A 297 -2.59 2.00 10.30
CA TYR A 297 -3.02 2.01 11.69
C TYR A 297 -3.09 0.61 12.32
N TYR A 298 -3.08 -0.48 11.54
CA TYR A 298 -3.01 -1.83 12.10
C TYR A 298 -1.77 -2.05 12.96
N VAL A 299 -0.65 -1.39 12.63
CA VAL A 299 0.62 -1.52 13.36
C VAL A 299 0.48 -0.91 14.76
N THR A 300 -0.04 0.32 14.83
CA THR A 300 -0.36 0.98 16.11
C THR A 300 -1.39 0.18 16.90
N ALA A 301 -2.45 -0.29 16.24
CA ALA A 301 -3.49 -1.09 16.88
C ALA A 301 -2.96 -2.42 17.45
N ALA A 302 -1.96 -3.01 16.80
CA ALA A 302 -1.26 -4.21 17.24
C ALA A 302 -0.23 -3.96 18.36
N GLY A 303 -0.01 -2.71 18.78
CA GLY A 303 0.82 -2.36 19.94
C GLY A 303 2.11 -1.62 19.62
N HIS A 304 2.40 -1.37 18.34
CA HIS A 304 3.60 -0.64 17.92
C HIS A 304 3.21 0.68 17.27
N ASN A 305 3.24 1.78 18.03
CA ASN A 305 2.77 3.06 17.52
C ASN A 305 3.72 3.62 16.45
N VAL A 306 3.26 3.74 15.20
CA VAL A 306 4.10 4.21 14.08
C VAL A 306 4.66 5.63 14.26
N ALA A 307 3.95 6.48 15.02
CA ALA A 307 4.43 7.83 15.32
C ALA A 307 5.68 7.81 16.21
N TRP A 308 5.81 6.81 17.08
CA TRP A 308 6.95 6.66 17.99
C TRP A 308 8.26 6.54 17.20
N TYR A 309 8.30 5.65 16.21
CA TYR A 309 9.50 5.43 15.38
C TYR A 309 9.97 6.71 14.69
N TYR A 310 9.05 7.50 14.11
CA TYR A 310 9.43 8.76 13.47
C TYR A 310 10.04 9.77 14.45
N ILE A 311 9.46 9.90 15.65
CA ILE A 311 9.94 10.88 16.62
C ILE A 311 11.24 10.42 17.27
N GLU A 312 11.32 9.16 17.69
CA GLU A 312 12.52 8.65 18.34
C GLU A 312 13.73 8.65 17.41
N ASP A 313 13.58 8.26 16.14
CA ASP A 313 14.70 8.21 15.19
C ASP A 313 15.04 9.59 14.59
N PHE A 314 14.04 10.31 14.06
CA PHE A 314 14.31 11.54 13.30
C PHE A 314 14.32 12.82 14.13
N LEU A 315 13.66 12.83 15.29
CA LEU A 315 13.57 14.04 16.12
C LEU A 315 14.45 13.98 17.36
N LEU A 316 14.46 12.82 18.03
CA LEU A 316 15.23 12.60 19.27
C LEU A 316 16.57 11.90 19.03
N GLU A 317 16.77 11.29 17.85
CA GLU A 317 18.00 10.59 17.45
C GLU A 317 18.41 9.46 18.40
N ASN A 318 17.41 8.81 19.01
CA ASN A 318 17.59 7.71 19.94
C ASN A 318 17.92 6.40 19.21
N ASN A 319 18.68 5.54 19.88
CA ASN A 319 18.90 4.17 19.39
C ASN A 319 17.65 3.33 19.66
N LEU A 320 17.09 2.72 18.61
CA LEU A 320 15.88 1.91 18.73
C LEU A 320 16.21 0.43 18.96
N SER A 321 15.44 -0.23 19.80
CA SER A 321 15.45 -1.69 19.96
C SER A 321 14.53 -2.37 18.93
N MET A 322 14.85 -3.61 18.57
CA MET A 322 13.95 -4.45 17.77
C MET A 322 12.65 -4.71 18.53
N ALA A 323 11.53 -4.43 17.87
CA ALA A 323 10.19 -4.69 18.38
C ALA A 323 9.89 -6.19 18.41
N THR A 324 9.35 -6.66 19.53
CA THR A 324 8.76 -8.01 19.63
C THR A 324 7.29 -7.95 19.26
N PHE A 325 6.75 -9.03 18.70
CA PHE A 325 5.31 -9.14 18.50
C PHE A 325 4.56 -8.98 19.83
N GLN A 326 3.40 -8.31 19.81
CA GLN A 326 2.65 -7.96 21.01
C GLN A 326 1.31 -8.68 21.09
N LYS A 327 0.51 -8.64 20.02
CA LYS A 327 -0.83 -9.24 20.01
C LYS A 327 -1.39 -9.37 18.60
N GLU A 328 -2.28 -10.35 18.47
CA GLU A 328 -3.14 -10.51 17.31
C GLU A 328 -4.33 -9.54 17.37
N ILE A 329 -4.67 -8.94 16.23
CA ILE A 329 -5.87 -8.12 16.08
C ILE A 329 -6.45 -8.30 14.68
N VAL A 330 -7.73 -7.96 14.53
CA VAL A 330 -8.33 -7.78 13.21
C VAL A 330 -8.55 -6.29 13.00
N TYR A 331 -7.93 -5.69 11.99
CA TYR A 331 -8.35 -4.36 11.56
C TYR A 331 -9.42 -4.51 10.49
N SER A 332 -10.43 -3.64 10.53
CA SER A 332 -11.51 -3.69 9.55
C SER A 332 -12.14 -2.32 9.32
N ASN A 333 -12.32 -1.98 8.04
CA ASN A 333 -13.16 -0.87 7.59
C ASN A 333 -14.61 -1.31 7.32
N LEU A 334 -14.89 -2.60 7.52
CA LEU A 334 -16.19 -3.23 7.29
C LEU A 334 -16.94 -3.40 8.62
N THR A 335 -18.25 -3.55 8.53
CA THR A 335 -19.06 -4.02 9.66
C THR A 335 -18.77 -5.49 9.95
N ASN A 336 -19.00 -5.95 11.19
CA ASN A 336 -18.84 -7.37 11.55
C ASN A 336 -19.65 -8.28 10.60
N HIS A 337 -20.87 -7.87 10.25
CA HIS A 337 -21.72 -8.61 9.34
C HIS A 337 -21.08 -8.79 7.95
N LEU A 338 -20.53 -7.71 7.36
CA LEU A 338 -19.84 -7.82 6.08
C LEU A 338 -18.58 -8.67 6.18
N LEU A 339 -17.83 -8.49 7.25
CA LEU A 339 -16.60 -9.24 7.48
C LEU A 339 -16.91 -10.74 7.50
N CYS A 340 -17.86 -11.18 8.34
CA CYS A 340 -18.27 -12.59 8.43
C CYS A 340 -18.91 -13.13 7.15
N HIS A 341 -19.59 -12.30 6.35
CA HIS A 341 -20.19 -12.75 5.10
C HIS A 341 -19.15 -12.97 3.98
N ASN A 342 -18.10 -12.14 3.92
CA ASN A 342 -17.07 -12.27 2.89
C ASN A 342 -15.99 -13.30 3.25
N LEU A 343 -15.97 -13.73 4.51
CA LEU A 343 -14.97 -14.63 5.02
C LEU A 343 -15.59 -15.99 5.30
N HIS A 344 -15.05 -17.03 4.67
CA HIS A 344 -15.16 -18.39 5.20
C HIS A 344 -14.14 -18.60 6.34
N ILE A 345 -14.02 -17.62 7.26
CA ILE A 345 -13.21 -17.81 8.46
C ILE A 345 -13.89 -18.91 9.28
N PRO A 346 -13.20 -20.01 9.60
CA PRO A 346 -13.73 -20.98 10.54
C PRO A 346 -14.08 -20.25 11.83
N GLN A 347 -15.32 -20.42 12.30
CA GLN A 347 -15.91 -19.76 13.49
C GLN A 347 -15.10 -19.89 14.80
N SER A 348 -13.93 -20.53 14.81
CA SER A 348 -13.22 -20.94 16.02
C SER A 348 -12.66 -19.78 16.85
N ASP A 349 -12.42 -18.59 16.30
CA ASP A 349 -11.79 -17.50 17.06
C ASP A 349 -12.51 -16.15 16.96
N ASN A 350 -13.74 -16.10 17.45
CA ASN A 350 -14.48 -14.85 17.70
C ASN A 350 -13.88 -14.01 18.87
N LYS A 351 -12.58 -14.10 19.15
CA LYS A 351 -11.94 -13.59 20.39
C LYS A 351 -11.00 -12.40 20.19
N GLN A 352 -10.47 -12.20 18.99
CA GLN A 352 -9.47 -11.16 18.76
C GLN A 352 -10.10 -9.77 18.75
N PRO A 353 -9.38 -8.75 19.26
CA PRO A 353 -9.89 -7.39 19.24
C PRO A 353 -10.06 -6.91 17.80
N MET A 354 -11.27 -6.49 17.44
CA MET A 354 -11.51 -5.84 16.16
C MET A 354 -11.32 -4.32 16.30
N VAL A 355 -10.47 -3.75 15.45
CA VAL A 355 -10.14 -2.33 15.47
C VAL A 355 -10.54 -1.67 14.16
N HIS A 356 -11.45 -0.69 14.24
CA HIS A 356 -11.79 0.13 13.08
C HIS A 356 -10.83 1.34 13.00
N PRO A 357 -10.04 1.51 11.92
CA PRO A 357 -9.01 2.56 11.84
C PRO A 357 -9.55 3.98 12.04
N LEU A 358 -10.73 4.28 11.50
CA LEU A 358 -11.35 5.62 11.62
C LEU A 358 -12.12 5.88 12.92
N VAL A 359 -12.38 4.87 13.75
CA VAL A 359 -13.18 5.00 14.99
C VAL A 359 -12.24 5.14 16.17
N ALA A 360 -12.23 6.33 16.78
CA ALA A 360 -11.50 6.62 18.01
C ALA A 360 -12.47 7.15 19.09
N PRO A 361 -12.36 6.75 20.37
CA PRO A 361 -13.31 7.14 21.42
C PRO A 361 -13.45 8.66 21.60
N TYR A 362 -12.38 9.38 21.33
CA TYR A 362 -12.30 10.82 21.50
C TYR A 362 -12.88 11.62 20.32
N GLU A 363 -13.26 10.95 19.22
CA GLU A 363 -13.93 11.57 18.07
C GLU A 363 -15.44 11.69 18.31
N LYS A 364 -15.86 12.80 18.93
CA LYS A 364 -17.24 13.01 19.37
C LYS A 364 -18.18 13.60 18.32
N SER A 365 -17.66 14.07 17.18
CA SER A 365 -18.45 14.71 16.13
C SER A 365 -19.48 13.76 15.50
N TRP A 366 -20.76 14.12 15.59
CA TRP A 366 -21.85 13.33 14.98
C TRP A 366 -21.72 13.23 13.46
N ARG A 367 -21.22 14.29 12.80
CA ARG A 367 -21.00 14.31 11.34
C ARG A 367 -19.93 13.29 10.93
N ARG A 368 -18.88 13.13 11.75
CA ARG A 368 -17.83 12.13 11.52
C ARG A 368 -18.39 10.71 11.69
N LYS A 369 -19.14 10.47 12.78
CA LYS A 369 -19.79 9.18 13.02
C LYS A 369 -20.74 8.80 11.89
N LEU A 370 -21.54 9.75 11.40
CA LEU A 370 -22.42 9.55 10.25
C LEU A 370 -21.63 9.19 8.98
N TYR A 371 -20.52 9.88 8.70
CA TYR A 371 -19.68 9.51 7.56
C TYR A 371 -19.14 8.07 7.67
N ILE A 372 -18.62 7.67 8.83
CA ILE A 372 -18.09 6.31 9.05
C ILE A 372 -19.19 5.27 8.80
N LEU A 373 -20.41 5.52 9.31
CA LEU A 373 -21.57 4.66 9.07
C LEU A 373 -21.91 4.59 7.57
N MET A 374 -22.01 5.72 6.89
CA MET A 374 -22.33 5.77 5.45
C MET A 374 -21.24 5.12 4.58
N SER A 375 -19.97 5.29 4.94
CA SER A 375 -18.85 4.62 4.29
C SER A 375 -18.94 3.11 4.46
N SER A 376 -19.31 2.64 5.66
CA SER A 376 -19.52 1.22 5.94
C SER A 376 -20.65 0.65 5.09
N ILE A 377 -21.76 1.38 4.93
CA ILE A 377 -22.88 0.99 4.04
C ILE A 377 -22.43 0.97 2.57
N ASN A 378 -21.59 1.91 2.15
CA ASN A 378 -21.09 1.93 0.78
C ASN A 378 -20.24 0.70 0.43
N TYR A 379 -19.53 0.11 1.40
CA TYR A 379 -18.81 -1.15 1.18
C TYR A 379 -19.76 -2.31 0.88
N TYR A 380 -20.98 -2.36 1.44
CA TYR A 380 -21.98 -3.36 1.03
C TYR A 380 -22.27 -3.26 -0.47
N ARG A 381 -22.47 -2.04 -0.98
CA ARG A 381 -22.74 -1.82 -2.41
C ARG A 381 -21.57 -2.24 -3.29
N LYS A 382 -20.33 -1.90 -2.89
CA LYS A 382 -19.11 -2.26 -3.61
C LYS A 382 -18.91 -3.77 -3.69
N LEU A 383 -18.96 -4.45 -2.53
CA LEU A 383 -18.75 -5.89 -2.42
C LEU A 383 -19.85 -6.70 -3.12
N TRP A 384 -21.07 -6.15 -3.19
CA TRP A 384 -22.15 -6.78 -3.96
C TRP A 384 -22.01 -6.58 -5.48
N LYS A 385 -21.54 -5.40 -5.92
CA LYS A 385 -21.45 -5.04 -7.35
C LYS A 385 -20.22 -5.63 -8.04
N HIS A 386 -19.11 -5.78 -7.33
CA HIS A 386 -17.83 -6.18 -7.91
C HIS A 386 -17.36 -7.51 -7.30
N ALA A 387 -17.02 -8.46 -8.17
CA ALA A 387 -16.42 -9.73 -7.75
C ALA A 387 -14.92 -9.55 -7.44
N SER A 388 -14.39 -10.36 -6.51
CA SER A 388 -12.94 -10.45 -6.26
C SER A 388 -12.20 -10.91 -7.51
N LEU A 389 -10.89 -10.61 -7.59
CA LEU A 389 -10.05 -10.99 -8.72
C LEU A 389 -10.07 -12.50 -8.98
N GLU A 390 -9.99 -13.32 -7.94
CA GLU A 390 -9.99 -14.76 -8.09
C GLU A 390 -11.34 -15.30 -8.60
N ASN A 391 -12.46 -14.73 -8.14
CA ASN A 391 -13.77 -15.07 -8.68
C ASN A 391 -13.88 -14.71 -10.17
N ILE A 392 -13.21 -13.65 -10.61
CA ILE A 392 -13.10 -13.30 -12.04
C ILE A 392 -12.27 -14.35 -12.78
N VAL A 393 -11.15 -14.82 -12.22
CA VAL A 393 -10.32 -15.90 -12.78
C VAL A 393 -11.16 -17.17 -12.97
N ILE A 394 -11.83 -17.64 -11.92
CA ILE A 394 -12.62 -18.88 -11.94
C ILE A 394 -13.76 -18.77 -12.96
N LYS A 395 -14.49 -17.65 -12.98
CA LYS A 395 -15.58 -17.44 -13.95
C LYS A 395 -15.08 -17.40 -15.39
N LYS A 396 -13.98 -16.68 -15.65
CA LYS A 396 -13.40 -16.61 -16.99
C LYS A 396 -12.86 -17.97 -17.44
N ALA A 397 -12.15 -18.70 -16.57
CA ALA A 397 -11.63 -20.04 -16.86
C ALA A 397 -12.76 -21.02 -17.22
N ASN A 398 -13.89 -20.95 -16.52
CA ASN A 398 -15.07 -21.78 -16.80
C ASN A 398 -15.83 -21.36 -18.07
N SER A 399 -15.65 -20.13 -18.56
CA SER A 399 -16.29 -19.61 -19.77
C SER A 399 -15.49 -19.84 -21.05
N LEU A 400 -14.20 -20.18 -20.92
CA LEU A 400 -13.37 -20.53 -22.08
C LEU A 400 -13.89 -21.85 -22.68
N PRO A 401 -14.07 -21.93 -24.01
CA PRO A 401 -14.44 -23.20 -24.63
C PRO A 401 -13.36 -24.23 -24.27
N LYS A 402 -13.76 -25.37 -23.69
CA LYS A 402 -12.85 -26.50 -23.46
C LYS A 402 -12.29 -26.89 -24.83
N THR A 403 -11.10 -26.41 -25.15
CA THR A 403 -10.36 -26.88 -26.31
C THR A 403 -10.20 -28.39 -26.11
N LYS A 404 -10.79 -29.17 -27.03
CA LYS A 404 -10.54 -30.60 -27.10
C LYS A 404 -9.02 -30.76 -27.14
N GLN A 405 -8.43 -31.26 -26.07
CA GLN A 405 -7.13 -31.90 -26.17
C GLN A 405 -7.30 -33.02 -27.18
N VAL A 406 -6.86 -32.78 -28.41
CA VAL A 406 -6.60 -33.84 -29.37
C VAL A 406 -5.45 -34.63 -28.76
N VAL A 407 -5.80 -35.67 -28.01
CA VAL A 407 -4.88 -36.72 -27.61
C VAL A 407 -4.41 -37.36 -28.91
N ASN A 408 -3.27 -36.90 -29.40
CA ASN A 408 -2.54 -37.56 -30.46
C ASN A 408 -1.94 -38.83 -29.84
N ASN A 409 -2.74 -39.89 -29.78
CA ASN A 409 -2.25 -41.25 -29.58
C ASN A 409 -1.48 -41.67 -30.83
N GLN A 410 -0.24 -41.22 -30.96
CA GLN A 410 0.74 -41.91 -31.79
C GLN A 410 1.34 -43.04 -30.96
N THR A 411 0.81 -44.23 -31.22
CA THR A 411 1.42 -45.51 -30.88
C THR A 411 2.83 -45.57 -31.47
N LEU A 412 3.84 -45.55 -30.59
CA LEU A 412 5.19 -45.98 -30.91
C LEU A 412 5.19 -47.51 -31.11
N PRO A 413 5.70 -48.05 -32.23
CA PRO A 413 5.89 -49.49 -32.36
C PRO A 413 7.13 -49.91 -31.58
N LEU A 414 6.96 -50.94 -30.75
CA LEU A 414 8.04 -51.67 -30.10
C LEU A 414 8.98 -52.27 -31.17
N LYS A 415 10.26 -51.90 -31.09
CA LYS A 415 11.40 -52.77 -31.41
C LYS A 415 12.56 -52.47 -30.48
#